data_AF-A0A9E4MBH2-F1
#
_entry.id   AF-A0A9E4MBH2-F1
#
_cell.length_a   1.000
_cell.length_b   1.000
_cell.length_c   1.000
_cell.angle_alpha   90.00
_cell.angle_beta   90.00
_cell.angle_gamma   90.00
#
_symmetry.space_group_name_H-M   'P 1'
#
loop_
_entity.id
_entity.type
_entity.pdbx_description
1 polymer ?
#
loop_
_entity_poly.entity_id
_entity_poly.type
_entity_poly.pdbx_seq_one_letter_code
_entity_poly.pdbx_strand_id
1 'polypeptide(L)'
;MIRINTHHAEQFAYYLGRLAATPDGDGSLLDHVVLYYGAGMSEGDHQPWNLPLVVAGGGGGRLNGGRHLRYDGGTGGGRSVAGGTPLANLHLTVAEKLGMRLDSLHDSTGRLDL
;
A
#
# COMPACT_ATOMS: atom_id res chain seq x y z
N MET A 1 16.43 -11.21 12.94
CA MET A 1 15.50 -10.52 12.01
C MET A 1 14.95 -9.21 12.53
N ILE A 2 14.67 -9.01 13.83
CA ILE A 2 14.11 -7.73 14.31
C ILE A 2 15.00 -6.53 13.97
N ARG A 3 16.31 -6.60 14.23
CA ARG A 3 17.25 -5.50 13.95
C ARG A 3 17.30 -5.07 12.48
N ILE A 4 17.19 -6.00 11.54
CA ILE A 4 17.23 -5.65 10.11
C ILE A 4 15.91 -5.00 9.69
N ASN A 5 14.77 -5.50 10.16
CA ASN A 5 13.46 -4.90 9.88
C ASN A 5 13.35 -3.50 10.49
N THR A 6 13.85 -3.31 11.72
CA THR A 6 13.94 -1.98 12.35
C THR A 6 14.79 -1.03 11.49
N HIS A 7 15.97 -1.48 11.04
CA HIS A 7 16.81 -0.67 10.18
C HIS A 7 16.11 -0.27 8.87
N HIS A 8 15.42 -1.19 8.21
CA HIS A 8 14.65 -0.85 6.99
C HIS A 8 13.52 0.13 7.26
N ALA A 9 12.82 0.02 8.40
CA ALA A 9 11.79 0.97 8.79
C ALA A 9 12.39 2.36 9.09
N GLU A 10 13.55 2.42 9.73
CA GLU A 10 14.30 3.67 9.95
C GLU A 10 14.73 4.32 8.64
N GLN A 11 15.24 3.53 7.67
CA GLN A 11 15.60 4.05 6.34
C GLN A 11 14.37 4.56 5.59
N PHE A 12 13.23 3.88 5.69
CA PHE A 12 11.98 4.34 5.09
C PHE A 12 11.50 5.64 5.74
N ALA A 13 11.54 5.74 7.08
CA ALA A 13 11.20 6.97 7.79
C ALA A 13 12.13 8.13 7.42
N TYR A 14 13.43 7.88 7.29
CA TYR A 14 14.39 8.85 6.79
C TYR A 14 14.02 9.33 5.38
N TYR A 15 13.70 8.40 4.48
CA TYR A 15 13.28 8.73 3.11
C TYR A 15 12.01 9.59 3.08
N LEU A 16 10.97 9.22 3.86
CA LEU A 16 9.76 10.03 4.00
C LEU A 16 10.08 11.44 4.52
N GLY A 17 10.96 11.56 5.51
CA GLY A 17 11.40 12.86 6.02
C GLY A 17 12.11 13.71 4.96
N ARG A 18 12.91 13.10 4.07
CA ARG A 18 13.54 13.79 2.95
C ARG A 18 12.50 14.28 1.93
N LEU A 19 11.49 13.47 1.62
CA LEU A 19 10.40 13.86 0.72
C LEU A 19 9.56 15.01 1.30
N ALA A 20 9.22 14.94 2.59
CA ALA A 20 8.48 15.99 3.28
C ALA A 20 9.25 17.32 3.35
N ALA A 21 10.58 17.26 3.45
CA ALA A 21 11.44 18.44 3.47
C ALA A 21 11.77 19.00 2.07
N THR A 22 11.34 18.33 1.00
CA THR A 22 11.61 18.75 -0.38
C THR A 22 10.40 19.51 -0.92
N PRO A 23 10.49 20.81 -1.21
CA PRO A 23 9.39 21.58 -1.79
C PRO A 23 9.02 21.05 -3.19
N ASP A 24 7.73 20.98 -3.47
CA ASP A 24 7.18 20.62 -4.78
C ASP A 24 5.87 21.38 -4.99
N GLY A 25 5.92 22.51 -5.71
CA GLY A 25 4.74 23.33 -5.99
C GLY A 25 4.08 23.90 -4.74
N ASP A 26 2.81 23.55 -4.53
CA ASP A 26 1.94 23.96 -3.44
C ASP A 26 2.09 23.13 -2.15
N GLY A 27 3.02 22.18 -2.13
CA GLY A 27 3.32 21.36 -0.96
C GLY A 27 4.75 20.83 -0.95
N SER A 28 4.92 19.67 -0.33
CA SER A 28 6.15 18.88 -0.37
C SER A 28 6.04 17.75 -1.39
N LEU A 29 7.18 17.20 -1.79
CA LEU A 29 7.21 16.03 -2.66
C LEU A 29 6.44 14.84 -2.04
N LEU A 30 6.41 14.73 -0.70
CA LEU A 30 5.61 13.70 -0.02
C LEU A 30 4.10 13.88 -0.23
N ASP A 31 3.62 15.12 -0.35
CA ASP A 31 2.20 15.42 -0.58
C ASP A 31 1.74 14.97 -1.98
N HIS A 32 2.68 14.87 -2.94
CA HIS A 32 2.38 14.58 -4.34
C HIS A 32 2.69 13.15 -4.80
N VAL A 33 3.38 12.34 -3.99
CA VAL A 33 3.66 10.94 -4.31
C VAL A 33 2.72 9.97 -3.58
N VAL A 34 2.71 8.73 -4.06
CA VAL A 34 2.14 7.57 -3.36
C VAL A 34 3.23 6.50 -3.27
N LEU A 35 3.50 6.03 -2.06
CA LEU A 35 4.53 5.03 -1.78
C LEU A 35 3.91 3.81 -1.12
N TYR A 36 4.39 2.63 -1.53
CA TYR A 36 4.11 1.36 -0.87
C TYR A 36 5.35 0.88 -0.14
N TYR A 37 5.20 0.51 1.13
CA TYR A 37 6.26 -0.09 1.92
C TYR A 37 5.74 -1.33 2.64
N GLY A 38 6.48 -2.43 2.57
CA GLY A 38 6.12 -3.69 3.21
C GLY A 38 6.61 -4.89 2.42
N ALA A 39 5.94 -6.02 2.58
CA ALA A 39 6.27 -7.25 1.87
C ALA A 39 5.30 -7.47 0.71
N GLY A 40 5.82 -7.82 -0.47
CA GLY A 40 4.99 -8.24 -1.60
C GLY A 40 4.49 -9.69 -1.51
N MET A 41 4.96 -10.44 -0.51
CA MET A 41 4.71 -11.87 -0.33
C MET A 41 4.70 -12.23 1.15
N SER A 42 3.79 -13.12 1.55
CA SER A 42 3.76 -13.74 2.87
C SER A 42 4.81 -14.84 2.98
N GLU A 43 5.23 -15.10 4.21
CA GLU A 43 6.25 -16.08 4.58
C GLU A 43 5.91 -17.49 4.08
N GLY A 44 6.94 -18.24 3.65
CA GLY A 44 6.88 -19.66 3.34
C GLY A 44 6.49 -20.06 1.92
N ASP A 45 5.71 -19.25 1.17
CA ASP A 45 5.12 -19.76 -0.09
C ASP A 45 4.78 -18.69 -1.17
N HIS A 46 5.47 -17.53 -1.19
CA HIS A 46 5.32 -16.47 -2.21
C HIS A 46 3.87 -15.97 -2.40
N GLN A 47 3.12 -15.91 -1.30
CA GLN A 47 1.67 -15.71 -1.31
C GLN A 47 1.30 -14.22 -1.18
N PRO A 48 0.47 -13.63 -2.07
CA PRO A 48 0.12 -12.21 -2.00
C PRO A 48 -1.01 -11.84 -1.02
N TRP A 49 -1.23 -12.61 0.06
CA TRP A 49 -2.29 -12.35 1.06
C TRP A 49 -1.73 -12.14 2.47
N ASN A 50 -2.54 -11.50 3.33
CA ASN A 50 -2.18 -11.12 4.70
C ASN A 50 -0.85 -10.35 4.79
N LEU A 51 -0.65 -9.40 3.87
CA LEU A 51 0.57 -8.62 3.75
C LEU A 51 0.54 -7.40 4.68
N PRO A 52 1.58 -7.16 5.50
CA PRO A 52 1.74 -5.90 6.20
C PRO A 52 2.23 -4.85 5.20
N LEU A 53 1.33 -3.97 4.77
CA LEU A 53 1.61 -2.88 3.85
C LEU A 53 1.33 -1.52 4.50
N VAL A 54 2.22 -0.56 4.22
CA VAL A 54 2.07 0.86 4.53
C VAL A 54 1.92 1.59 3.20
N VAL A 55 0.85 2.38 3.09
CA VAL A 55 0.68 3.36 2.02
C VAL A 55 1.00 4.73 2.61
N ALA A 56 1.94 5.44 2.01
CA ALA A 56 2.40 6.75 2.47
C ALA A 56 2.38 7.78 1.34
N GLY A 57 2.25 9.06 1.72
CA GLY A 57 2.14 10.19 0.80
C GLY A 57 0.71 10.66 0.59
N GLY A 58 0.57 11.87 0.05
CA GLY A 58 -0.74 12.53 -0.12
C GLY A 58 -1.46 12.19 -1.42
N GLY A 59 -0.75 11.68 -2.44
CA GLY A 59 -1.32 11.42 -3.77
C GLY A 59 -1.98 12.65 -4.40
N GLY A 60 -1.49 13.86 -4.08
CA GLY A 60 -2.11 15.13 -4.48
C GLY A 60 -3.47 15.36 -3.82
N GLY A 61 -3.57 15.08 -2.51
CA GLY A 61 -4.78 15.27 -1.71
C GLY A 61 -5.86 14.19 -1.90
N ARG A 62 -5.51 13.03 -2.47
CA ARG A 62 -6.47 11.98 -2.84
C ARG A 62 -6.49 10.78 -1.89
N LEU A 63 -5.52 10.71 -0.97
CA LEU A 63 -5.40 9.63 0.02
C LEU A 63 -5.66 10.15 1.43
N ASN A 64 -6.44 9.37 2.20
CA ASN A 64 -6.70 9.66 3.60
C ASN A 64 -5.74 8.86 4.51
N GLY A 65 -4.70 9.54 5.01
CA GLY A 65 -3.72 8.98 5.95
C GLY A 65 -4.23 8.82 7.38
N GLY A 66 -3.34 8.39 8.29
CA GLY A 66 -3.65 8.28 9.72
C GLY A 66 -4.57 7.11 10.09
N ARG A 67 -4.67 6.09 9.23
CA ARG A 67 -5.57 4.94 9.39
C ARG A 67 -4.80 3.63 9.44
N HIS A 68 -5.28 2.69 10.24
CA HIS A 68 -4.88 1.29 10.18
C HIS A 68 -6.08 0.47 9.72
N LEU A 69 -5.99 -0.07 8.50
CA LEU A 69 -7.08 -0.79 7.86
C LEU A 69 -6.74 -2.29 7.84
N ARG A 70 -7.65 -3.11 8.35
CA ARG A 70 -7.57 -4.56 8.28
C ARG A 70 -8.69 -5.08 7.39
N TYR A 71 -8.32 -5.76 6.33
CA TYR A 71 -9.25 -6.41 5.43
C TYR A 71 -9.36 -7.90 5.76
N ASP A 72 -10.48 -8.50 5.39
CA ASP A 72 -10.69 -9.93 5.62
C ASP A 72 -9.67 -10.74 4.81
N GLY A 73 -8.99 -11.65 5.50
CA GLY A 73 -8.08 -12.62 4.92
C GLY A 73 -8.80 -13.85 4.38
N GLY A 74 -10.14 -13.89 4.38
CA GLY A 74 -10.93 -15.02 3.88
C GLY A 74 -10.66 -16.33 4.63
N THR A 75 -11.15 -17.43 4.06
CA THR A 75 -10.93 -18.79 4.58
C THR A 75 -10.22 -19.64 3.53
N GLY A 76 -9.04 -20.17 3.85
CA GLY A 76 -8.35 -21.11 2.98
C GLY A 76 -6.83 -21.01 3.08
N GLY A 77 -6.19 -22.14 3.40
CA GLY A 77 -4.73 -22.24 3.35
C GLY A 77 -4.23 -22.20 1.91
N GLY A 78 -3.48 -21.16 1.57
CA GLY A 78 -2.30 -21.37 0.75
C GLY A 78 -2.37 -21.06 -0.76
N ARG A 79 -3.52 -20.72 -1.36
CA ARG A 79 -3.56 -20.46 -2.84
C ARG A 79 -4.41 -19.30 -3.33
N SER A 80 -5.39 -18.85 -2.55
CA SER A 80 -6.28 -17.73 -2.82
C SER A 80 -7.15 -17.57 -1.59
N VAL A 81 -7.45 -16.34 -1.19
CA VAL A 81 -8.40 -16.11 -0.11
C VAL A 81 -9.80 -16.11 -0.71
N ALA A 82 -10.39 -17.30 -0.83
CA ALA A 82 -11.81 -17.42 -1.12
C ALA A 82 -12.58 -16.64 -0.05
N GLY A 83 -13.26 -15.57 -0.48
CA GLY A 83 -13.96 -14.64 0.41
C GLY A 83 -13.08 -13.58 1.10
N GLY A 84 -11.78 -13.50 0.82
CA GLY A 84 -10.92 -12.43 1.32
C GLY A 84 -10.78 -11.25 0.35
N THR A 85 -10.04 -10.23 0.77
CA THR A 85 -9.77 -9.03 -0.05
C THR A 85 -8.47 -9.18 -0.83
N PRO A 86 -8.50 -9.22 -2.18
CA PRO A 86 -7.29 -9.31 -3.00
C PRO A 86 -6.41 -8.07 -2.88
N LEU A 87 -5.09 -8.24 -2.93
CA LEU A 87 -4.14 -7.12 -3.02
C LEU A 87 -4.41 -6.25 -4.25
N ALA A 88 -4.90 -6.84 -5.34
CA ALA A 88 -5.23 -6.10 -6.55
C ALA A 88 -6.31 -5.02 -6.33
N ASN A 89 -7.17 -5.14 -5.31
CA ASN A 89 -8.13 -4.08 -4.95
C ASN A 89 -7.39 -2.80 -4.50
N LEU A 90 -6.30 -2.93 -3.75
CA LEU A 90 -5.46 -1.80 -3.34
C LEU A 90 -4.82 -1.13 -4.56
N HIS A 91 -4.20 -1.91 -5.44
CA HIS A 91 -3.58 -1.40 -6.66
C HIS A 91 -4.59 -0.74 -7.60
N LEU A 92 -5.76 -1.34 -7.80
CA LEU A 92 -6.84 -0.77 -8.60
C LEU A 92 -7.29 0.58 -8.04
N THR A 93 -7.46 0.65 -6.71
CA THR A 93 -7.88 1.88 -6.02
C THR A 93 -6.84 2.98 -6.20
N VAL A 94 -5.55 2.69 -5.99
CA VAL A 94 -4.50 3.69 -6.15
C VAL A 94 -4.32 4.12 -7.61
N ALA A 95 -4.42 3.21 -8.58
CA ALA A 95 -4.40 3.58 -10.00
C ALA A 95 -5.52 4.58 -10.33
N GLU A 96 -6.73 4.36 -9.80
CA GLU A 96 -7.84 5.30 -9.96
C GLU A 96 -7.59 6.64 -9.28
N LYS A 97 -7.03 6.64 -8.06
CA LYS A 97 -6.61 7.89 -7.37
C LYS A 97 -5.54 8.63 -8.19
N LEU A 98 -4.71 7.94 -8.96
CA LEU A 98 -3.75 8.56 -9.88
C LEU A 98 -4.37 8.99 -11.23
N GLY A 99 -5.69 8.89 -11.39
CA GLY A 99 -6.42 9.31 -12.58
C GLY A 99 -6.48 8.28 -13.69
N MET A 100 -6.02 7.05 -13.45
CA MET A 100 -6.14 5.96 -14.42
C MET A 100 -7.56 5.41 -14.41
N ARG A 101 -8.14 5.19 -15.59
CA ARG A 101 -9.45 4.56 -15.73
C ARG A 101 -9.27 3.07 -15.99
N LEU A 102 -9.45 2.27 -14.95
CA LEU A 102 -9.37 0.81 -15.01
C LEU A 102 -10.66 0.20 -14.47
N ASP A 103 -11.26 -0.70 -15.25
CA ASP A 103 -12.46 -1.43 -14.81
C ASP A 103 -12.10 -2.54 -13.81
N SER A 104 -10.95 -3.19 -14.03
CA SER A 104 -10.41 -4.24 -13.17
C SER A 104 -8.88 -4.32 -13.27
N LEU A 105 -8.26 -5.00 -12.30
CA LEU A 105 -6.85 -5.35 -12.29
C LEU A 105 -6.67 -6.76 -11.71
N HIS A 106 -6.12 -7.69 -12.48
CA HIS A 106 -5.92 -9.09 -12.06
C HIS A 106 -7.19 -9.72 -11.42
N ASP A 107 -7.12 -10.16 -10.16
CA ASP A 107 -8.19 -10.76 -9.39
C ASP A 107 -8.99 -9.75 -8.56
N SER A 108 -8.89 -8.45 -8.89
CA SER A 108 -9.61 -7.40 -8.18
C SER A 108 -11.11 -7.63 -8.21
N THR A 109 -11.74 -7.55 -7.05
CA THR A 109 -13.20 -7.68 -6.86
C THR A 109 -13.87 -6.34 -6.58
N GLY A 110 -13.10 -5.28 -6.34
CA GLY A 110 -13.62 -3.94 -6.06
C GLY A 110 -12.56 -2.94 -5.66
N ARG A 111 -13.03 -1.74 -5.30
CA ARG A 111 -12.19 -0.65 -4.77
C ARG A 111 -12.23 -0.66 -3.24
N LEU A 112 -11.15 -0.19 -2.64
CA LEU A 112 -11.00 -0.01 -1.21
C LEU A 112 -11.34 1.43 -0.82
N ASP A 113 -11.72 1.63 0.44
CA ASP A 113 -11.95 2.96 1.00
C ASP A 113 -10.62 3.61 1.44
N LEU A 114 -9.88 4.15 0.46
CA LEU A 114 -8.57 4.81 0.63
C LEU A 114 -8.63 6.34 0.61
#